data_AF-G5LTC7-F1
#
_entry.id   AF-G5LTC7-F1
#
_cell.length_a   1.000
_cell.length_b   1.000
_cell.length_c   1.000
_cell.angle_alpha   90.00
_cell.angle_beta   90.00
_cell.angle_gamma   90.00
#
_symmetry.space_group_name_H-M   'P 1'
#
loop_
_entity.id
_entity.type
_entity.pdbx_description
1 polymer ?
#
loop_
_entity_poly.entity_id
_entity_poly.type
_entity_poly.pdbx_seq_one_letter_code
_entity_poly.pdbx_strand_id
1 'polypeptide(L)' 'RPGVLTALNQIFAEQGVNIAAQYLQTSARMGYVVIDIEADGDVAEKALLAMKAIPGTIRARLLY' A
#
# COMPACT_ATOMS: atom_id res chain seq x y z
N ARG A 1 -8.58 -10.94 3.32
CA ARG A 1 -8.87 -10.61 4.73
C ARG A 1 -9.43 -9.20 4.78
N PRO A 2 -10.50 -8.93 5.56
CA PRO A 2 -10.99 -7.56 5.75
C PRO A 2 -9.91 -6.66 6.37
N GLY A 3 -9.96 -5.36 6.10
CA GLY A 3 -9.11 -4.34 6.74
C GLY A 3 -7.76 -4.05 6.08
N VAL A 4 -7.34 -4.82 5.06
CA VAL A 4 -6.07 -4.56 4.35
C VAL A 4 -6.06 -3.17 3.70
N LEU A 5 -7.15 -2.77 3.06
CA LEU A 5 -7.26 -1.44 2.42
C LEU A 5 -7.21 -0.30 3.45
N THR A 6 -7.83 -0.50 4.61
CA THR A 6 -7.77 0.44 5.73
C THR A 6 -6.34 0.60 6.24
N ALA A 7 -5.62 -0.52 6.44
CA ALA A 7 -4.22 -0.49 6.88
C ALA A 7 -3.31 0.24 5.87
N LEU A 8 -3.54 0.05 4.57
CA LEU A 8 -2.81 0.77 3.53
C LEU A 8 -3.04 2.28 3.62
N ASN A 9 -4.30 2.72 3.68
CA ASN A 9 -4.63 4.15 3.78
C ASN A 9 -4.03 4.79 5.04
N GLN A 10 -4.01 4.06 6.15
CA GLN A 10 -3.48 4.57 7.40
C GLN A 10 -1.96 4.77 7.36
N ILE A 11 -1.22 3.87 6.70
CA ILE A 11 0.23 4.04 6.50
C ILE A 11 0.53 5.34 5.77
N PHE A 12 -0.20 5.65 4.70
CA PHE A 12 0.01 6.89 3.93
C PHE A 12 -0.46 8.14 4.70
N ALA A 13 -1.59 8.05 5.41
CA ALA A 13 -2.09 9.13 6.25
C ALA A 13 -1.12 9.51 7.38
N GLU A 14 -0.55 8.53 8.08
CA GLU A 14 0.44 8.74 9.15
C GLU A 14 1.75 9.34 8.63
N GLN A 15 2.08 9.11 7.37
CA GLN A 15 3.26 9.67 6.71
C GLN A 15 2.99 11.01 6.00
N GLY A 16 1.74 11.50 6.01
CA GLY A 16 1.35 12.72 5.31
C GLY A 16 1.47 12.64 3.78
N VAL A 17 1.33 11.43 3.23
CA VAL A 17 1.49 11.16 1.80
C VAL A 17 0.15 11.17 1.10
N ASN A 18 0.07 11.89 -0.01
CA ASN A 18 -1.10 11.89 -0.88
C ASN A 18 -1.11 10.65 -1.78
N ILE A 19 -2.29 10.07 -1.96
CA ILE A 19 -2.55 9.01 -2.94
C ILE A 19 -3.17 9.68 -4.18
N ALA A 20 -2.43 9.72 -5.28
CA ALA A 20 -2.89 10.30 -6.54
C ALA A 20 -3.90 9.38 -7.24
N ALA A 21 -3.64 8.07 -7.22
CA ALA A 21 -4.53 7.07 -7.78
C ALA A 21 -4.41 5.74 -7.03
N GLN A 22 -5.49 4.97 -7.03
CA GLN A 22 -5.51 3.64 -6.45
C GLN A 22 -6.39 2.71 -7.28
N TYR A 23 -5.86 1.54 -7.63
CA TYR A 23 -6.59 0.51 -8.35
C TYR A 23 -6.49 -0.82 -7.63
N LEU A 24 -7.60 -1.28 -7.06
CA LEU A 24 -7.72 -2.57 -6.38
C LEU A 24 -8.59 -3.52 -7.22
N GLN A 25 -8.06 -4.71 -7.49
CA GLN A 25 -8.81 -5.83 -8.04
C GLN A 25 -8.72 -7.02 -7.10
N THR A 26 -9.84 -7.74 -6.94
CA THR A 26 -9.90 -8.94 -6.09
C THR A 26 -10.37 -10.15 -6.88
N SER A 27 -9.90 -11.31 -6.45
CA SER A 27 -10.38 -12.64 -6.82
C SER A 27 -10.85 -13.37 -5.56
N ALA A 28 -11.33 -14.61 -5.71
CA ALA A 28 -11.85 -15.39 -4.59
C ALA A 28 -10.87 -15.57 -3.41
N ARG A 29 -9.55 -15.51 -3.65
CA ARG A 29 -8.53 -15.76 -2.61
C ARG A 29 -7.45 -14.68 -2.49
N MET A 30 -7.35 -13.75 -3.44
CA MET A 30 -6.28 -12.76 -3.49
C MET A 30 -6.79 -11.39 -3.92
N GLY A 31 -6.18 -10.34 -3.37
CA GLY A 31 -6.33 -8.96 -3.84
C GLY A 31 -4.99 -8.45 -4.38
N TYR A 32 -5.05 -7.65 -5.43
CA TYR A 32 -3.91 -6.94 -5.99
C TYR A 32 -4.26 -5.47 -6.10
N VAL A 33 -3.40 -4.62 -5.55
CA VAL A 33 -3.57 -3.17 -5.56
C VAL A 33 -2.33 -2.48 -6.12
N VAL A 34 -2.55 -1.49 -6.97
CA VAL A 34 -1.54 -0.52 -7.40
C VAL A 34 -1.93 0.84 -6.82
N ILE A 35 -0.95 1.54 -6.26
CA ILE A 35 -1.14 2.83 -5.59
C ILE A 35 -0.08 3.78 -6.15
N ASP A 36 -0.54 4.88 -6.73
CA ASP A 36 0.32 5.99 -7.12
C ASP A 36 0.32 7.01 -5.99
N ILE A 37 1.52 7.37 -5.54
CA ILE A 37 1.73 8.27 -4.40
C ILE A 37 2.65 9.42 -4.77
N GLU A 38 2.44 10.57 -4.13
CA GLU A 38 3.32 11.73 -4.22
C GLU A 38 4.25 11.73 -3.00
N ALA A 39 5.43 11.12 -3.13
CA ALA A 39 6.38 10.98 -2.03
C ALA A 39 7.83 10.87 -2.51
N ASP A 40 8.77 11.33 -1.69
CA ASP A 40 10.20 11.10 -1.90
C ASP A 40 10.58 9.63 -1.69
N GLY A 41 11.74 9.22 -2.23
CA GLY A 41 12.21 7.83 -2.19
C GLY A 41 12.26 7.23 -0.77
N ASP A 42 12.78 7.98 0.21
CA ASP A 42 12.89 7.51 1.60
C ASP A 42 11.51 7.25 2.24
N VAL A 43 10.50 8.05 1.87
CA VAL A 43 9.14 7.89 2.36
C VAL A 43 8.48 6.68 1.69
N ALA A 44 8.67 6.52 0.37
CA ALA A 44 8.19 5.36 -0.37
C ALA A 44 8.80 4.04 0.15
N GLU A 45 10.08 4.02 0.52
CA GLU A 45 10.73 2.85 1.11
C GLU A 45 10.17 2.51 2.51
N LYS A 46 9.96 3.51 3.37
CA LYS A 46 9.32 3.30 4.68
C LYS A 46 7.90 2.76 4.54
N ALA A 47 7.11 3.34 3.64
CA ALA A 47 5.78 2.84 3.32
C ALA A 47 5.84 1.38 2.82
N LEU A 48 6.78 1.04 1.94
CA LEU A 48 6.97 -0.33 1.45
C LEU A 48 7.26 -1.32 2.58
N LEU A 49 8.11 -0.96 3.55
CA LEU A 49 8.40 -1.79 4.71
C LEU A 49 7.14 -2.00 5.58
N ALA A 50 6.38 -0.94 5.83
CA ALA A 50 5.12 -1.03 6.56
C ALA A 50 4.09 -1.91 5.85
N MET A 51 3.95 -1.80 4.52
CA MET A 51 3.05 -2.62 3.71
C MET A 51 3.38 -4.12 3.78
N LYS A 52 4.68 -4.47 3.81
CA LYS A 52 5.13 -5.86 3.98
C LYS A 52 4.74 -6.45 5.33
N ALA A 53 4.61 -5.62 6.38
CA ALA A 53 4.25 -6.05 7.71
C ALA A 53 2.73 -6.25 7.91
N ILE A 54 1.88 -5.81 6.98
CA ILE A 54 0.43 -5.97 7.09
C ILE A 54 0.06 -7.48 7.10
N PRO A 55 -0.71 -7.97 8.08
CA PRO A 55 -1.12 -9.36 8.14
C PRO A 55 -1.90 -9.81 6.89
N GLY A 56 -1.31 -10.73 6.13
CA GLY A 56 -1.89 -11.24 4.89
C GLY A 56 -1.32 -10.62 3.61
N THR A 57 -0.33 -9.73 3.71
CA THR A 57 0.48 -9.33 2.56
C THR A 57 1.24 -10.54 2.02
N ILE A 58 1.03 -10.83 0.73
CA ILE A 58 1.78 -11.88 0.01
C ILE A 58 3.10 -11.30 -0.50
N ARG A 59 3.04 -10.11 -1.11
CA ARG A 59 4.20 -9.40 -1.66
C ARG A 59 3.86 -7.91 -1.80
N ALA A 60 4.84 -7.05 -1.58
CA ALA A 60 4.80 -5.63 -1.90
C ALA A 60 6.13 -5.22 -2.56
N ARG A 61 6.07 -4.27 -3.51
CA ARG A 61 7.24 -3.75 -4.23
C ARG A 61 6.98 -2.29 -4.63
N LEU A 62 8.06 -1.51 -4.71
CA LEU A 62 8.06 -0.21 -5.36
C LEU A 62 8.18 -0.41 -6.88
N LEU A 63 7.38 0.35 -7.63
CA LEU A 63 7.43 0.43 -9.10
C LEU A 63 7.87 1.86 -9.45
N TYR A 64 8.62 2.02 -10.54
CA TYR A 64 9.13 3.29 -11.04
C TYR A 64 8.62 3.57 -12.45
#